data_AF-A0A662JA86-F1
#
_entry.id   AF-A0A662JA86-F1
#
_cell.length_a   1.000
_cell.length_b   1.000
_cell.length_c   1.000
_cell.angle_alpha   90.00
_cell.angle_beta   90.00
_cell.angle_gamma   90.00
#
_symmetry.space_group_name_H-M   'P 1'
#
loop_
_entity.id
_entity.type
_entity.pdbx_description
1 polymer ?
#
loop_
_entity_poly.entity_id
_entity_poly.type
_entity_poly.pdbx_seq_one_letter_code
_entity_poly.pdbx_strand_id
1 'polypeptide(L)' 'MKLFNPKKYLCAVKGVSIISERTRLAVRCCNCFYRIPIQPRTERATCPKCGIEYRIAWVDVDQPLIRGPAKWPE' A
#
# COMPACT_ATOMS: atom_id res chain seq x y z
N MET A 1 28.19 4.89 -10.68
CA MET A 1 26.87 4.26 -10.57
C MET A 1 26.56 4.06 -9.09
N LYS A 2 25.58 4.78 -8.52
CA LYS A 2 25.30 4.72 -7.07
C LYS A 2 24.57 3.42 -6.75
N LEU A 3 25.22 2.57 -5.96
CA LEU A 3 24.72 1.31 -5.45
C LEU A 3 23.43 1.54 -4.65
N PHE A 4 22.36 0.87 -5.06
CA PHE A 4 21.09 0.86 -4.35
C PHE A 4 21.31 0.24 -2.96
N ASN A 5 21.13 1.04 -1.89
CA ASN A 5 21.41 0.64 -0.51
C ASN A 5 20.10 0.15 0.16
N PRO A 6 19.94 -1.17 0.41
CA PRO A 6 18.67 -1.74 0.86
C PRO A 6 18.39 -1.60 2.38
N LYS A 7 19.22 -0.90 3.15
CA LYS A 7 19.19 -0.91 4.63
C LYS A 7 18.16 0.03 5.32
N LYS A 8 16.96 0.27 4.77
CA LYS A 8 16.00 1.21 5.39
C LYS A 8 14.55 0.74 5.56
N TYR A 9 14.27 -0.55 5.54
CA TYR A 9 12.96 -1.08 5.97
C TYR A 9 13.13 -1.94 7.21
N LEU A 10 13.39 -1.28 8.34
CA LEU A 10 13.33 -1.88 9.67
C LEU A 10 11.88 -1.79 10.15
N CYS A 11 11.10 -2.86 9.95
CA CYS A 11 10.03 -3.19 10.88
C CYS A 11 10.60 -4.25 11.83
N ALA A 12 10.85 -3.85 13.07
CA ALA A 12 11.38 -4.71 14.10
C ALA A 12 10.27 -5.65 14.62
N VAL A 13 10.15 -6.85 14.05
CA VAL A 13 9.43 -7.96 14.68
C VAL A 13 10.34 -9.19 14.70
N LYS A 14 10.71 -9.60 15.92
CA LYS A 14 11.57 -10.74 16.21
C LYS A 14 10.89 -12.03 15.71
N GLY A 15 11.55 -12.76 14.80
CA GLY A 15 11.38 -14.21 14.66
C GLY A 15 10.44 -14.74 13.58
N VAL A 16 10.29 -14.08 12.42
CA VAL A 16 9.58 -14.67 11.27
C VAL A 16 10.55 -14.90 10.11
N SER A 17 10.63 -16.16 9.69
CA SER A 17 11.46 -16.67 8.59
C SER A 17 11.11 -16.02 7.25
N ILE A 18 12.19 -15.67 6.54
CA ILE A 18 12.24 -14.89 5.32
C ILE A 18 11.50 -15.61 4.19
N ILE A 19 10.29 -15.17 3.86
CA ILE A 19 9.73 -15.30 2.52
C ILE A 19 9.61 -13.87 2.03
N SER A 20 10.29 -13.50 0.94
CA SER A 20 10.32 -12.13 0.43
C SER A 20 8.93 -11.46 0.52
N GLU A 21 8.77 -10.49 1.41
CA GLU A 21 7.58 -9.64 1.56
C GLU A 21 7.47 -8.71 0.34
N ARG A 22 7.38 -9.27 -0.86
CA ARG A 22 6.80 -8.57 -2.00
C ARG A 22 5.36 -8.27 -1.60
N THR A 23 5.12 -7.20 -0.85
CA THR A 23 4.23 -6.10 -1.26
C THR A 23 2.97 -6.52 -2.02
N ARG A 24 2.30 -7.63 -1.64
CA ARG A 24 1.23 -8.24 -2.45
C ARG A 24 -0.01 -7.36 -2.46
N LEU A 25 -0.25 -6.67 -1.35
CA LEU A 25 -1.43 -5.84 -1.18
C LEU A 25 -1.02 -4.38 -1.19
N ALA A 26 -0.83 -3.84 -2.39
CA ALA A 26 -0.61 -2.42 -2.55
C ALA A 26 -1.28 -1.91 -3.82
N VAL A 27 -1.99 -0.79 -3.70
CA VAL A 27 -2.62 -0.09 -4.82
C VAL A 27 -1.83 1.16 -5.16
N ARG A 28 -1.85 1.58 -6.43
CA ARG A 28 -1.29 2.88 -6.82
C ARG A 28 -2.37 3.94 -6.70
N CYS A 29 -2.06 5.03 -6.00
CA CYS A 29 -2.91 6.21 -5.95
C CYS A 29 -3.20 6.73 -7.36
N CYS A 30 -4.47 6.97 -7.69
CA CYS A 30 -4.87 7.49 -8.99
C CYS A 30 -4.47 8.97 -9.23
N ASN A 31 -4.11 9.71 -8.18
CA ASN A 31 -3.69 11.11 -8.28
C ASN A 31 -2.15 11.26 -8.36
N CYS A 32 -1.44 10.78 -7.34
CA CYS A 32 0.00 11.04 -7.20
C CYS A 32 0.89 9.81 -7.48
N PHE A 33 0.30 8.70 -7.92
CA PHE A 33 0.95 7.42 -8.24
C PHE A 33 1.77 6.78 -7.11
N TYR A 34 1.67 7.30 -5.89
CA TYR A 34 2.30 6.69 -4.72
C TYR A 34 1.69 5.30 -4.45
N ARG A 35 2.54 4.37 -4.01
CA ARG A 35 2.13 3.00 -3.69
C ARG A 35 1.60 2.95 -2.25
N ILE A 36 0.30 2.72 -2.11
CA ILE A 36 -0.39 2.65 -0.82
C ILE A 36 -0.39 1.18 -0.38
N PRO A 37 0.24 0.82 0.75
CA PRO A 37 0.10 -0.51 1.32
C PRO A 37 -1.32 -0.69 1.87
N ILE A 38 -1.93 -1.84 1.61
CA ILE A 38 -3.30 -2.16 1.98
C ILE A 38 -3.29 -3.44 2.80
N GLN A 39 -4.09 -3.50 3.87
CA GLN A 39 -4.31 -4.74 4.60
C GLN A 39 -5.46 -5.53 3.93
N PRO A 40 -5.43 -6.87 3.93
CA PRO A 40 -6.51 -7.69 3.36
C PRO A 40 -7.88 -7.24 3.88
N ARG A 41 -8.89 -7.20 2.99
CA ARG A 41 -10.29 -6.84 3.30
C ARG A 41 -10.50 -5.41 3.80
N THR A 42 -9.49 -4.54 3.73
CA THR A 42 -9.66 -3.11 4.03
C THR A 42 -10.62 -2.46 3.03
N GLU A 43 -11.65 -1.76 3.52
CA GLU A 43 -12.64 -1.10 2.65
C GLU A 43 -12.28 0.35 2.31
N ARG A 44 -11.43 0.98 3.13
CA ARG A 44 -11.00 2.37 2.96
C ARG A 44 -9.51 2.51 3.20
N ALA A 45 -8.84 3.26 2.32
CA ALA A 45 -7.43 3.52 2.47
C ALA A 45 -7.07 4.93 2.03
N THR A 46 -6.27 5.60 2.85
CA THR A 46 -5.82 6.97 2.61
C THR A 46 -4.42 6.96 2.04
N CYS A 47 -4.19 7.76 0.99
CA CYS A 47 -2.86 7.94 0.44
C CYS A 47 -1.99 8.74 1.42
N PRO A 48 -0.86 8.21 1.90
CA PRO A 48 -0.01 8.92 2.86
C PRO A 48 0.74 10.10 2.23
N LYS A 49 0.75 10.22 0.90
CA LYS A 49 1.44 11.29 0.18
C LYS A 49 0.53 12.47 -0.14
N CYS A 50 -0.66 12.23 -0.67
CA CYS A 50 -1.58 13.30 -1.10
C CYS A 50 -2.84 13.43 -0.23
N GLY A 51 -3.06 12.55 0.75
CA GLY A 51 -4.19 12.64 1.67
C GLY A 51 -5.56 12.23 1.11
N ILE A 52 -5.68 11.83 -0.16
CA ILE A 52 -6.95 11.33 -0.71
C ILE A 52 -7.32 10.00 -0.06
N GLU A 53 -8.54 9.90 0.45
CA GLU A 53 -9.13 8.64 0.91
C GLU A 53 -9.83 7.94 -0.26
N TYR A 54 -9.54 6.66 -0.45
CA TYR A 54 -10.11 5.81 -1.49
C TYR A 54 -10.99 4.71 -0.91
N ARG A 55 -12.06 4.37 -1.62
CA ARG A 55 -12.80 3.12 -1.42
C ARG A 55 -12.09 1.98 -2.12
N ILE A 56 -11.83 0.92 -1.37
CA ILE A 56 -11.15 -0.29 -1.84
C ILE A 56 -12.20 -1.40 -1.98
N ALA A 57 -12.22 -2.02 -3.15
CA ALA A 57 -12.95 -3.26 -3.40
C ALA A 57 -11.96 -4.40 -3.60
N TRP A 58 -12.46 -5.62 -3.44
CA TRP A 58 -11.68 -6.84 -3.52
C TRP A 58 -12.31 -7.76 -4.55
N VAL A 59 -11.52 -8.17 -5.55
CA VAL A 59 -11.92 -9.26 -6.45
C VAL A 59 -11.63 -10.60 -5.78
N ASP A 60 -10.49 -10.67 -5.09
CA ASP A 60 -10.07 -11.76 -4.23
C ASP A 60 -9.31 -11.15 -3.04
N VAL A 61 -9.05 -11.91 -1.98
CA VAL A 61 -8.37 -11.46 -0.74
C VAL A 61 -6.98 -10.87 -1.02
N ASP A 62 -6.34 -11.29 -2.11
CA ASP A 62 -5.02 -10.82 -2.53
C ASP A 62 -5.05 -9.77 -3.67
N GLN A 63 -6.23 -9.34 -4.12
CA GLN A 63 -6.41 -8.46 -5.28
C GLN A 63 -7.25 -7.21 -4.96
N PRO A 64 -6.64 -6.18 -4.33
CA PRO A 64 -7.32 -4.92 -4.03
C PRO A 64 -7.45 -4.02 -5.27
N LEU A 65 -8.58 -3.33 -5.38
CA LEU A 65 -8.89 -2.40 -6.46
C LEU A 65 -9.45 -1.09 -5.90
N ILE A 66 -9.00 0.05 -6.42
CA ILE A 66 -9.60 1.35 -6.11
C ILE A 66 -10.90 1.51 -6.91
N ARG A 67 -12.02 1.76 -6.21
CA ARG A 67 -13.30 2.08 -6.85
C ARG A 67 -13.48 3.57 -7.13
N GLY A 68 -12.86 4.41 -6.32
CA GLY A 68 -12.93 5.86 -6.45
C GLY A 68 -12.61 6.58 -5.15
N PRO A 69 -12.48 7.91 -5.17
CA PRO A 69 -12.30 8.69 -3.96
C PRO A 69 -13.53 8.56 -3.06
N ALA A 70 -13.27 8.42 -1.76
CA ALA A 70 -14.24 8.54 -0.69
C ALA A 70 -14.30 9.98 -0.19
N LYS A 71 -13.12 10.60 0.01
CA LYS A 71 -12.95 11.98 0.44
C LYS A 71 -11.76 12.60 -0.29
N TRP A 72 -11.93 13.85 -0.75
CA TRP A 72 -10.83 14.67 -1.25
C TRP A 72 -10.10 15.35 -0.07
N PRO A 73 -8.77 15.51 -0.13
CA PRO A 73 -8.03 16.30 0.85
C PRO A 73 -8.51 17.75 0.75
N GLU A 74 -8.76 18.35 1.91
CA GLU A 74 -9.03 19.79 2.06
C GLU A 74 -7.74 20.60 2.03
#